data_AF-A0AAU6WQ35-F1
#
_entry.id   AF-A0AAU6WQ35-F1
#
_cell.length_a   1.000
_cell.length_b   1.000
_cell.length_c   1.000
_cell.angle_alpha   90.00
_cell.angle_beta   90.00
_cell.angle_gamma   90.00
#
_symmetry.space_group_name_H-M   'P 1'
#
loop_
_entity.id
_entity.type
_entity.pdbx_description
1 polymer ?
#
loop_
_entity_poly.entity_id
_entity_poly.type
_entity_poly.pdbx_seq_one_letter_code
_entity_poly.pdbx_strand_id
1 'polypeptide(L)'
;MAKGFKENIQQKNTENSGFGDNASGRFINKNGLPNVSRKGVNILNRFSWYHTMLDLSTFQFLSYLVIAYILVNIFFAFIYYLIGVEHLTGIDKSNPMNEFIDVFFFSSQTFTTVGYGRIAPVGFTASLVATFEAFLGLLTFAIATGLFTEGFPGRELILSFPILRLLPLLKRVQH
;
A
#
# COMPACT_ATOMS: atom_id res chain seq x y z
N MET A 1 31.05 -20.92 40.41
CA MET A 1 31.05 -22.17 39.61
C MET A 1 29.65 -22.34 39.01
N ALA A 2 29.36 -21.66 37.89
CA ALA A 2 28.03 -21.65 37.28
C ALA A 2 27.98 -22.67 36.14
N LYS A 3 27.12 -23.69 36.27
CA LYS A 3 26.88 -24.73 35.27
C LYS A 3 26.26 -24.09 34.02
N GLY A 4 26.94 -24.27 32.89
CA GLY A 4 26.48 -23.82 31.58
C GLY A 4 25.26 -24.60 31.10
N PHE A 5 24.28 -23.87 30.58
CA PHE A 5 23.20 -24.43 29.77
C PHE A 5 23.57 -24.21 28.30
N LYS A 6 24.20 -25.22 27.70
CA LYS A 6 24.49 -25.23 26.25
C LYS A 6 23.38 -26.04 25.60
N GLU A 7 22.31 -25.38 25.16
CA GLU A 7 21.33 -26.03 24.29
C GLU A 7 21.99 -26.33 22.95
N ASN A 8 22.35 -27.60 22.75
CA ASN A 8 22.70 -28.12 21.45
C ASN A 8 21.42 -28.18 20.62
N ILE A 9 21.13 -27.11 19.88
CA ILE A 9 20.16 -27.15 18.78
C ILE A 9 20.79 -28.03 17.70
N GLN A 10 20.49 -29.33 17.74
CA GLN A 10 20.81 -30.22 16.64
C GLN A 10 19.94 -29.83 15.43
N GLN A 11 20.50 -29.03 14.54
CA GLN A 11 19.97 -28.89 13.19
C GLN A 11 20.21 -30.21 12.47
N LYS A 12 19.16 -31.05 12.42
CA LYS A 12 19.15 -32.21 11.54
C LYS A 12 19.12 -31.69 10.11
N ASN A 13 20.29 -31.60 9.48
CA ASN A 13 20.41 -31.35 8.04
C ASN A 13 19.70 -32.48 7.30
N THR A 14 18.44 -32.25 6.93
CA THR A 14 17.73 -33.11 5.98
C THR A 14 18.08 -32.62 4.58
N GLU A 15 19.31 -32.90 4.15
CA GLU A 15 19.62 -32.98 2.72
C GLU A 15 18.97 -34.26 2.19
N ASN A 16 17.64 -34.23 2.01
CA ASN A 16 16.94 -35.27 1.27
C ASN A 16 16.27 -34.61 0.08
N SER A 17 16.84 -34.85 -1.09
CA SER A 17 16.38 -34.37 -2.39
C SER A 17 15.01 -34.93 -2.82
N GLY A 18 14.35 -35.74 -1.97
CA GLY A 18 12.99 -36.25 -2.21
C GLY A 18 12.93 -37.50 -3.08
N PHE A 19 14.08 -38.11 -3.40
CA PHE A 19 14.20 -39.31 -4.23
C PHE A 19 14.59 -40.59 -3.45
N GLY A 20 14.58 -40.55 -2.11
CA GLY A 20 14.91 -41.72 -1.27
C GLY A 20 13.67 -42.45 -0.73
N ASP A 21 13.76 -43.79 -0.64
CA ASP A 21 12.70 -44.72 -0.19
C ASP A 21 12.20 -44.52 1.25
N ASN A 22 12.87 -43.66 2.04
CA ASN A 22 12.49 -43.31 3.40
C ASN A 22 11.91 -41.88 3.48
N ALA A 23 10.96 -41.56 2.59
CA ALA A 23 10.30 -40.26 2.51
C ALA A 23 9.27 -40.05 3.63
N SER A 24 9.75 -39.79 4.85
CA SER A 24 8.93 -39.45 6.04
C SER A 24 8.26 -38.05 5.96
N GLY A 25 7.95 -37.54 4.78
CA GLY A 25 7.34 -36.22 4.64
C GLY A 25 7.05 -35.89 3.20
N ARG A 26 5.83 -36.15 2.76
CA ARG A 26 5.39 -35.75 1.41
C ARG A 26 5.15 -34.24 1.39
N PHE A 27 5.98 -33.51 0.65
CA PHE A 27 5.88 -32.04 0.52
C PHE A 27 4.65 -31.57 -0.27
N ILE A 28 3.94 -32.47 -0.97
CA ILE A 28 2.80 -32.15 -1.83
C ILE A 28 1.68 -33.16 -1.55
N ASN A 29 0.43 -32.72 -1.37
CA ASN A 29 -0.71 -33.61 -1.21
C ASN A 29 -1.09 -34.29 -2.55
N LYS A 30 -1.84 -35.41 -2.50
CA LYS A 30 -2.35 -36.09 -3.73
C LYS A 30 -3.12 -35.16 -4.67
N ASN A 31 -3.59 -34.04 -4.12
CA ASN A 31 -4.40 -33.04 -4.79
C ASN A 31 -3.53 -31.90 -5.39
N GLY A 32 -2.21 -32.05 -5.45
CA GLY A 32 -1.28 -31.07 -6.03
C GLY A 32 -0.93 -29.88 -5.14
N LEU A 33 -1.57 -29.75 -3.98
CA LEU A 33 -1.33 -28.63 -3.06
C LEU A 33 -0.13 -28.91 -2.13
N PRO A 34 0.81 -27.95 -1.96
CA PRO A 34 1.95 -28.10 -1.05
C PRO A 34 1.52 -28.28 0.41
N ASN A 35 2.10 -29.25 1.11
CA ASN A 35 1.87 -29.53 2.53
C ASN A 35 2.96 -28.90 3.40
N VAL A 36 3.14 -27.58 3.29
CA VAL A 36 4.19 -26.82 3.99
C VAL A 36 3.54 -25.72 4.83
N SER A 37 3.53 -25.90 6.15
CA SER A 37 3.13 -24.85 7.10
C SER A 37 4.39 -24.21 7.67
N ARG A 38 4.67 -22.95 7.28
CA ARG A 38 5.80 -22.18 7.84
C ARG A 38 5.45 -21.73 9.26
N LYS A 39 5.78 -22.55 10.27
CA LYS A 39 5.80 -22.12 11.68
C LYS A 39 7.20 -21.59 12.00
N GLY A 40 7.33 -20.28 12.22
CA GLY A 40 8.61 -19.67 12.59
C GLY A 40 8.76 -18.17 12.37
N VAL A 41 7.71 -17.45 11.94
CA VAL A 41 7.78 -15.99 11.84
C VAL A 41 7.52 -15.36 13.20
N ASN A 42 8.57 -14.78 13.77
CA ASN A 42 8.54 -13.94 14.97
C ASN A 42 7.37 -12.94 14.86
N ILE A 43 6.58 -12.78 15.93
CA ILE A 43 5.48 -11.81 15.99
C ILE A 43 5.97 -10.38 15.71
N LEU A 44 7.27 -10.11 15.89
CA LEU A 44 7.90 -8.83 15.58
C LEU A 44 8.24 -8.62 14.09
N ASN A 45 8.34 -9.69 13.27
CA ASN A 45 8.38 -9.59 11.79
C ASN A 45 6.99 -9.39 11.17
N ARG A 46 5.94 -9.32 12.01
CA ARG A 46 4.55 -9.02 11.64
C ARG A 46 4.29 -7.52 11.45
N PHE A 47 5.34 -6.69 11.47
CA PHE A 47 5.40 -5.41 10.76
C PHE A 47 5.44 -5.58 9.22
N SER A 48 5.10 -6.78 8.76
CA SER A 48 4.34 -7.21 7.56
C SER A 48 3.26 -6.27 6.97
N TRP A 49 3.31 -4.95 7.15
CA TRP A 49 2.32 -4.03 6.55
C TRP A 49 2.25 -4.21 5.03
N TYR A 50 3.40 -4.46 4.40
CA TYR A 50 3.52 -4.78 2.97
C TYR A 50 2.75 -6.04 2.54
N HIS A 51 2.88 -7.17 3.27
CA HIS A 51 2.16 -8.40 2.91
C HIS A 51 0.66 -8.31 3.22
N THR A 52 0.28 -7.59 4.28
CA THR A 52 -1.14 -7.36 4.56
C THR A 52 -1.75 -6.51 3.45
N MET A 53 -1.07 -5.49 2.92
CA MET A 53 -1.62 -4.64 1.85
C MET A 53 -1.71 -5.32 0.48
N LEU A 54 -0.84 -6.29 0.18
CA LEU A 54 -0.82 -7.02 -1.10
C LEU A 54 -1.90 -8.10 -1.22
N ASP A 55 -2.37 -8.66 -0.10
CA ASP A 55 -3.45 -9.67 -0.09
C ASP A 55 -4.86 -9.06 0.10
N LEU A 56 -4.98 -7.73 0.11
CA LEU A 56 -6.26 -7.06 0.29
C LEU A 56 -7.11 -7.11 -0.98
N SER A 57 -8.40 -7.38 -0.80
CA SER A 57 -9.39 -7.04 -1.81
C SER A 57 -9.31 -5.55 -2.15
N THR A 58 -9.61 -5.19 -3.41
CA THR A 58 -9.62 -3.79 -3.88
C THR A 58 -10.42 -2.86 -2.96
N PHE A 59 -11.50 -3.36 -2.34
CA PHE A 59 -12.33 -2.62 -1.42
C PHE A 59 -11.65 -2.31 -0.08
N GLN A 60 -10.90 -3.27 0.46
CA GLN A 60 -10.10 -3.05 1.67
C GLN A 60 -8.97 -2.05 1.41
N PHE A 61 -8.28 -2.17 0.27
CA PHE A 61 -7.26 -1.20 -0.15
C PHE A 61 -7.83 0.24 -0.21
N LEU A 62 -8.99 0.41 -0.87
CA LEU A 62 -9.66 1.71 -0.95
C LEU A 62 -10.05 2.23 0.44
N SER A 63 -10.54 1.36 1.34
CA SER A 63 -10.86 1.75 2.71
C SER A 63 -9.64 2.27 3.47
N TYR A 64 -8.48 1.64 3.33
CA TYR A 64 -7.24 2.12 3.95
C TYR A 64 -6.82 3.48 3.38
N LEU A 65 -6.95 3.68 2.07
CA LEU A 65 -6.68 4.96 1.43
C LEU A 65 -7.57 6.08 2.01
N VAL A 66 -8.87 5.83 2.13
CA VAL A 66 -9.83 6.79 2.71
C VAL A 66 -9.49 7.11 4.17
N ILE A 67 -9.16 6.10 4.98
CA ILE A 67 -8.78 6.32 6.38
C ILE A 67 -7.48 7.14 6.47
N ALA A 68 -6.45 6.76 5.71
CA ALA A 68 -5.19 7.49 5.67
C ALA A 68 -5.40 8.93 5.21
N TYR A 69 -6.23 9.15 4.19
CA TYR A 69 -6.64 10.46 3.73
C TYR A 69 -7.25 11.30 4.87
N ILE A 70 -8.27 10.77 5.57
CA ILE A 70 -8.91 11.50 6.68
C ILE A 70 -7.90 11.86 7.76
N LEU A 71 -7.02 10.92 8.15
CA LEU A 71 -6.00 11.15 9.18
C LEU A 71 -5.00 12.24 8.79
N VAL A 72 -4.53 12.23 7.54
CA VAL A 72 -3.60 13.25 7.05
C VAL A 72 -4.27 14.63 7.02
N ASN A 73 -5.51 14.73 6.56
CA ASN A 73 -6.23 16.01 6.55
C ASN A 73 -6.53 16.52 7.96
N ILE A 74 -6.86 15.65 8.91
CA ILE A 74 -7.02 16.06 10.33
C ILE A 74 -5.68 16.57 10.88
N PHE A 75 -4.57 15.91 10.55
CA PHE A 75 -3.23 16.33 10.98
C PHE A 75 -2.86 17.72 10.43
N PHE A 76 -3.07 17.96 9.13
CA PHE A 76 -2.85 19.28 8.54
C PHE A 76 -3.81 20.33 9.05
N ALA A 77 -5.10 19.99 9.24
CA ALA A 77 -6.07 20.88 9.86
C ALA A 77 -5.63 21.35 11.25
N PHE A 78 -5.05 20.45 12.05
CA PHE A 78 -4.50 20.80 13.36
C PHE A 78 -3.29 21.75 13.24
N ILE A 79 -2.41 21.54 12.25
CA ILE A 79 -1.28 22.45 11.96
C ILE A 79 -1.80 23.85 11.59
N TYR A 80 -2.80 23.94 10.72
CA TYR A 80 -3.42 25.22 10.36
C TYR A 80 -4.08 25.90 11.56
N TYR A 81 -4.73 25.13 12.41
CA TYR A 81 -5.32 25.65 13.64
C TYR A 81 -4.25 26.20 14.60
N LEU A 82 -3.09 25.53 14.72
CA LEU A 82 -1.95 26.01 15.51
C LEU A 82 -1.26 27.26 14.93
N ILE A 83 -1.21 27.38 13.60
CA ILE A 83 -0.72 28.60 12.91
C ILE A 83 -1.69 29.77 13.13
N GLY A 84 -2.93 29.47 13.50
CA GLY A 84 -4.00 30.43 13.74
C GLY A 84 -4.84 30.63 12.49
N VAL A 85 -6.15 30.44 12.65
CA VAL A 85 -7.19 30.72 11.64
C VAL A 85 -7.18 32.17 11.15
N GLU A 86 -6.50 33.07 11.84
CA GLU A 86 -6.27 34.45 11.40
C GLU A 86 -5.48 34.55 10.09
N HIS A 87 -4.68 33.54 9.76
CA HIS A 87 -3.92 33.44 8.51
C HIS A 87 -4.71 32.81 7.35
N LEU A 88 -6.00 32.51 7.57
CA LEU A 88 -6.92 31.95 6.58
C LEU A 88 -8.09 32.92 6.39
N THR A 89 -8.39 33.27 5.15
CA THR A 89 -9.54 34.13 4.82
C THR A 89 -10.77 33.31 4.47
N GLY A 90 -11.96 33.83 4.77
CA GLY A 90 -13.23 33.16 4.42
C GLY A 90 -13.75 32.14 5.43
N ILE A 91 -13.13 32.07 6.62
CA ILE A 91 -13.60 31.22 7.73
C ILE A 91 -14.66 31.95 8.53
N ASP A 92 -15.73 31.24 8.88
CA ASP A 92 -16.75 31.73 9.80
C ASP A 92 -16.25 31.66 11.26
N LYS A 93 -15.86 32.81 11.81
CA LYS A 93 -15.35 32.95 13.19
C LYS A 93 -16.43 32.95 14.27
N SER A 94 -17.67 32.57 13.93
CA SER A 94 -18.80 32.60 14.88
C SER A 94 -18.73 31.50 15.94
N ASN A 95 -18.15 30.34 15.61
CA ASN A 95 -18.09 29.19 16.50
C ASN A 95 -16.80 28.37 16.24
N PRO A 96 -16.02 28.01 17.28
CA PRO A 96 -14.81 27.20 17.14
C PRO A 96 -15.04 25.85 16.43
N MET A 97 -16.23 25.27 16.52
CA MET A 97 -16.57 24.05 15.80
C MET A 97 -16.66 24.28 14.28
N ASN A 98 -17.26 25.40 13.87
CA ASN A 98 -17.38 25.76 12.45
C ASN A 98 -16.01 26.13 11.88
N GLU A 99 -15.18 26.83 12.66
CA GLU A 99 -13.79 27.13 12.29
C GLU A 99 -12.98 25.86 11.99
N PHE A 100 -13.03 24.87 12.88
CA PHE A 100 -12.30 23.62 12.66
C PHE A 100 -12.79 22.86 11.42
N ILE A 101 -14.11 22.85 11.19
CA ILE A 101 -14.72 22.22 10.01
C ILE A 101 -14.26 22.92 8.73
N ASP A 102 -14.27 24.26 8.71
CA ASP A 102 -13.80 25.06 7.56
C ASP A 102 -12.31 24.80 7.27
N VAL A 103 -11.47 24.74 8.31
CA VAL A 103 -10.03 24.43 8.18
C VAL A 103 -9.80 23.01 7.67
N PHE A 104 -10.58 22.03 8.16
CA PHE A 104 -10.52 20.66 7.66
C PHE A 104 -10.91 20.58 6.18
N PHE A 105 -11.96 21.29 5.75
CA PHE A 105 -12.33 21.37 4.35
C PHE A 105 -11.28 22.08 3.49
N PHE A 106 -10.60 23.09 4.02
CA PHE A 106 -9.48 23.73 3.35
C PHE A 106 -8.30 22.75 3.15
N SER A 107 -7.91 22.00 4.19
CA SER A 107 -6.89 20.95 4.11
C SER A 107 -7.27 19.88 3.08
N SER A 108 -8.51 19.38 3.14
CA SER A 108 -9.10 18.45 2.18
C SER A 108 -8.97 18.92 0.73
N GLN A 109 -9.36 20.17 0.45
CA GLN A 109 -9.29 20.75 -0.89
C GLN A 109 -7.86 20.99 -1.38
N THR A 110 -6.96 21.35 -0.47
CA THR A 110 -5.54 21.55 -0.76
C THR A 110 -4.85 20.23 -1.06
N PHE A 111 -5.08 19.20 -0.23
CA PHE A 111 -4.53 17.86 -0.41
C PHE A 111 -4.99 17.21 -1.72
N THR A 112 -6.28 17.37 -2.09
CA THR A 112 -6.79 16.85 -3.36
C THR A 112 -6.54 17.80 -4.54
N THR A 113 -5.89 18.94 -4.32
CA THR A 113 -5.67 20.00 -5.33
C THR A 113 -6.94 20.55 -5.98
N VAL A 114 -8.10 20.37 -5.36
CA VAL A 114 -9.40 20.85 -5.88
C VAL A 114 -9.53 22.36 -5.72
N GLY A 115 -9.16 22.88 -4.54
CA GLY A 115 -9.04 24.31 -4.26
C GLY A 115 -10.15 25.20 -4.83
N TYR A 116 -11.39 25.08 -4.33
CA TYR A 116 -12.53 25.89 -4.83
C TYR A 116 -12.37 27.41 -4.66
N GLY A 117 -11.35 27.86 -3.91
CA GLY A 117 -11.05 29.27 -3.70
C GLY A 117 -11.97 29.95 -2.67
N ARG A 118 -12.78 29.17 -1.94
CA ARG A 118 -13.64 29.68 -0.86
C ARG A 118 -12.83 30.15 0.36
N ILE A 119 -11.79 29.39 0.70
CA ILE A 119 -10.86 29.65 1.81
C ILE A 119 -9.46 29.67 1.21
N ALA A 120 -8.66 30.68 1.56
CA ALA A 120 -7.31 30.85 1.04
C ALA A 120 -6.31 31.23 2.14
N PRO A 121 -5.05 30.74 2.06
CA PRO A 121 -4.00 31.16 2.98
C PRO A 121 -3.50 32.55 2.60
N VAL A 122 -3.44 33.45 3.58
CA VAL A 122 -2.89 34.81 3.42
C VAL A 122 -1.53 34.99 4.09
N GLY A 123 -1.16 34.11 5.02
CA GLY A 123 0.15 34.13 5.68
C GLY A 123 1.22 33.32 4.95
N PHE A 124 2.47 33.79 4.98
CA PHE A 124 3.61 33.06 4.39
C PHE A 124 3.72 31.61 4.92
N THR A 125 3.58 31.43 6.24
CA THR A 125 3.63 30.11 6.87
C THR A 125 2.47 29.20 6.42
N ALA A 126 1.25 29.75 6.34
CA ALA A 126 0.08 28.99 5.89
C ALA A 126 0.21 28.58 4.42
N SER A 127 0.69 29.48 3.55
CA SER A 127 0.94 29.19 2.14
C SER A 127 2.06 28.17 1.93
N LEU A 128 3.11 28.18 2.76
CA LEU A 128 4.18 27.20 2.72
C LEU A 128 3.66 25.80 3.09
N VAL A 129 2.87 25.70 4.16
CA VAL A 129 2.23 24.44 4.56
C VAL A 129 1.27 23.94 3.49
N ALA A 130 0.44 24.81 2.91
CA ALA A 130 -0.49 24.45 1.84
C ALA A 130 0.22 23.94 0.58
N THR A 131 1.34 24.57 0.21
CA THR A 131 2.16 24.12 -0.91
C THR A 131 2.73 22.71 -0.65
N PHE A 132 3.23 22.47 0.56
CA PHE A 132 3.78 21.18 0.95
C PHE A 132 2.69 20.09 1.04
N GLU A 133 1.52 20.43 1.57
CA GLU A 133 0.35 19.56 1.64
C GLU A 133 -0.12 19.12 0.24
N ALA A 134 -0.24 20.06 -0.70
CA ALA A 134 -0.59 19.75 -2.08
C ALA A 134 0.43 18.82 -2.75
N PHE A 135 1.73 19.04 -2.50
CA PHE A 135 2.80 18.17 -3.00
C PHE A 135 2.69 16.74 -2.45
N LEU A 136 2.45 16.58 -1.15
CA LEU A 136 2.21 15.27 -0.54
C LEU A 136 0.94 14.60 -1.07
N GLY A 137 -0.11 15.37 -1.33
CA GLY A 137 -1.34 14.89 -1.96
C GLY A 137 -1.06 14.25 -3.33
N LEU A 138 -0.30 14.94 -4.18
CA LEU A 138 0.12 14.43 -5.48
C LEU A 138 0.97 13.15 -5.38
N LEU A 139 1.94 13.10 -4.45
CA LEU A 139 2.75 11.91 -4.22
C LEU A 139 1.89 10.73 -3.74
N THR A 140 0.98 10.97 -2.80
CA THR A 140 0.06 9.96 -2.29
C THR A 140 -0.82 9.42 -3.42
N PHE A 141 -1.34 10.29 -4.28
CA PHE A 141 -2.14 9.91 -5.44
C PHE A 141 -1.35 9.07 -6.45
N ALA A 142 -0.09 9.43 -6.72
CA ALA A 142 0.79 8.68 -7.61
C ALA A 142 1.07 7.27 -7.08
N ILE A 143 1.39 7.14 -5.79
CA ILE A 143 1.63 5.85 -5.13
C ILE A 143 0.34 5.02 -5.12
N ALA A 144 -0.79 5.62 -4.74
CA ALA A 144 -2.08 4.94 -4.71
C ALA A 144 -2.47 4.39 -6.10
N THR A 145 -2.25 5.19 -7.15
CA THR A 145 -2.51 4.78 -8.53
C THR A 145 -1.58 3.66 -8.97
N GLY A 146 -0.28 3.76 -8.67
CA GLY A 146 0.71 2.71 -8.96
C GLY A 146 0.33 1.38 -8.33
N LEU A 147 0.07 1.37 -7.02
CA LEU A 147 -0.37 0.20 -6.27
C LEU A 147 -1.70 -0.37 -6.78
N PHE A 148 -2.65 0.50 -7.16
CA PHE A 148 -3.92 0.08 -7.73
C PHE A 148 -3.74 -0.66 -9.07
N THR A 149 -2.80 -0.22 -9.91
CA THR A 149 -2.52 -0.89 -11.18
C THR A 149 -1.78 -2.22 -11.02
N GLU A 150 -0.93 -2.35 -10.00
CA GLU A 150 -0.20 -3.59 -9.69
C GLU A 150 -1.11 -4.66 -9.07
N GLY A 151 -2.08 -4.25 -8.24
CA GLY A 151 -3.03 -5.15 -7.59
C GLY A 151 -4.21 -5.60 -8.47
N PHE A 152 -4.39 -5.05 -9.68
CA PHE A 152 -5.50 -5.45 -10.54
C PHE A 152 -5.18 -6.78 -11.27
N PRO A 153 -5.88 -7.89 -10.97
CA PRO A 153 -5.54 -9.24 -11.46
C PRO A 153 -5.90 -9.48 -12.94
N GLY A 154 -5.85 -8.44 -13.78
CA GLY A 154 -6.32 -8.46 -15.17
C GLY A 154 -5.34 -7.86 -16.18
N ARG A 155 -4.07 -7.66 -15.83
CA ARG A 155 -3.03 -7.19 -16.78
C ARG A 155 -1.97 -8.24 -17.05
N GLU A 156 -2.36 -9.51 -17.15
CA GLU A 156 -1.67 -10.37 -18.11
C GLU A 156 -2.11 -9.88 -19.50
N LEU A 157 -1.33 -8.95 -20.04
CA LEU A 157 -1.34 -8.72 -21.47
C LEU A 157 -1.17 -10.10 -22.11
N ILE A 158 -2.25 -10.57 -22.72
CA ILE A 158 -2.28 -11.62 -23.72
C ILE A 158 -1.43 -11.08 -24.89
N LEU A 159 -0.11 -11.01 -24.72
CA LEU A 159 0.84 -11.11 -25.81
C LEU A 159 0.95 -12.60 -26.15
N SER A 160 -0.21 -13.21 -26.44
CA SER A 160 -0.24 -14.46 -27.16
C SER A 160 0.14 -14.11 -28.59
N PHE A 161 1.43 -14.20 -28.88
CA PHE A 161 2.02 -14.06 -30.21
C PHE A 161 1.18 -14.85 -31.25
N PRO A 162 0.35 -14.22 -32.10
CA PRO A 162 -0.32 -14.94 -33.18
C PRO A 162 0.63 -15.19 -34.35
N ILE A 163 1.79 -14.50 -34.36
CA ILE A 163 2.72 -14.46 -35.49
C ILE A 163 3.54 -15.76 -35.62
N LEU A 164 3.83 -16.46 -34.52
CA LEU A 164 4.62 -17.70 -34.59
C LEU A 164 3.80 -18.92 -35.05
N ARG A 165 2.45 -18.84 -35.02
CA ARG A 165 1.56 -19.96 -35.38
C ARG A 165 1.23 -20.02 -36.88
N LEU A 166 1.54 -18.99 -37.66
CA LEU A 166 1.28 -18.93 -39.11
C LEU A 166 2.47 -19.36 -39.98
N LEU A 167 3.68 -19.47 -39.42
CA LEU A 167 4.89 -19.90 -40.11
C LEU A 167 4.82 -21.33 -40.70
N PRO A 168 4.18 -22.32 -40.05
CA PRO A 168 4.00 -23.65 -40.64
C PRO A 168 2.97 -23.69 -41.77
N LEU A 169 2.03 -22.72 -41.82
CA LEU A 169 0.97 -22.67 -42.83
C LEU A 169 1.44 -22.02 -44.13
N LEU A 170 2.34 -21.02 -44.07
CA LEU A 170 2.96 -20.43 -45.26
C LEU A 170 3.93 -21.40 -45.98
N LYS A 171 4.57 -22.34 -45.26
CA LYS A 171 5.41 -23.38 -45.88
C LYS A 171 4.62 -24.49 -46.58
N ARG A 172 3.31 -24.61 -46.35
CA ARG A 172 2.45 -25.64 -46.96
C ARG A 172 1.74 -25.20 -48.25
N VAL A 173 1.86 -23.93 -48.63
CA VAL A 173 1.24 -23.35 -49.84
C VAL A 173 2.24 -23.19 -50.99
N GLN A 174 3.54 -23.46 -50.75
CA GLN A 174 4.61 -23.34 -51.76
C GLN A 174 5.14 -24.69 -52.29
N HIS A 175 4.40 -25.78 -52.11
CA HIS A 175 4.67 -27.07 -52.76
C HIS A 175 3.41 -27.59 -53.45
#